data_AF-A0A4R4F894-F1
#
_entry.id   AF-A0A4R4F894-F1
#
_cell.length_a   1.000
_cell.length_b   1.000
_cell.length_c   1.000
_cell.angle_alpha   90.00
_cell.angle_beta   90.00
_cell.angle_gamma   90.00
#
_symmetry.space_group_name_H-M   'P 1'
#
loop_
_entity.id
_entity.type
_entity.pdbx_description
1 polymer ?
#
loop_
_entity_poly.entity_id
_entity_poly.type
_entity_poly.pdbx_seq_one_letter_code
_entity_poly.pdbx_strand_id
1 'polypeptide(L)'
;MNYQKFKVVSESPKEGQPALIERLFTSFLISLSFSKKLDSTYTVLKEEELIRQRELLEVEQRRQEERDRIEASRRYQREQMSAELHERVFEHLQETLDNPEYILSRVLYVKDNSVQLLDALNAKAASLRKLENYTVDLDWLQDGLLRVVNMPPFADPKDPKRVKVTSMRNAMSFVGSEDLRILIPAFIMQHWIPKNMEPFNLLRRKLWEHSLGTAITAQVLAELDGTVDPVHAYALGMFHDIGKAILARLYGMCFDDVQRDMLRELREEVRSERYNALIELEPSELFLRNIMLQFEAKASAQFMAALDLKYLPLTNPLESFAASSGVKELTGLARILYQANAYSEFRMMHAANLVSAEDGRVMCKDAQLGRHELEVLRTVNLRRLRLSRGTAAE
;
A
#
# COMPACT_ATOMS: atom_id res chain seq x y z
N MET A 1 10.67 14.23 13.18
CA MET A 1 9.63 15.29 13.16
C MET A 1 8.72 15.03 14.34
N ASN A 2 8.40 15.99 15.21
CA ASN A 2 7.54 15.72 16.38
C ASN A 2 6.05 15.52 15.99
N TYR A 3 5.26 14.94 16.91
CA TYR A 3 3.88 14.55 16.66
C TYR A 3 2.95 15.75 16.38
N GLN A 4 3.11 16.86 17.10
CA GLN A 4 2.30 18.07 16.87
C GLN A 4 2.49 18.63 15.46
N LYS A 5 3.74 18.71 14.98
CA LYS A 5 4.04 19.13 13.60
C LYS A 5 3.48 18.14 12.58
N PHE A 6 3.59 16.83 12.85
CA PHE A 6 3.01 15.80 12.01
C PHE A 6 1.50 15.96 11.84
N LYS A 7 0.77 16.20 12.95
CA LYS A 7 -0.68 16.41 12.92
C LYS A 7 -1.06 17.62 12.06
N VAL A 8 -0.41 18.76 12.29
CA VAL A 8 -0.68 20.01 11.55
C VAL A 8 -0.45 19.82 10.04
N VAL A 9 0.70 19.24 9.66
CA VAL A 9 1.04 19.01 8.24
C VAL A 9 0.09 18.02 7.58
N SER A 10 -0.37 17.00 8.32
CA SER A 10 -1.27 15.98 7.77
C SER A 10 -2.72 16.46 7.67
N GLU A 11 -3.12 17.41 8.52
CA GLU A 11 -4.46 17.99 8.53
C GLU A 11 -4.62 19.13 7.51
N SER A 12 -3.54 19.85 7.21
CA SER A 12 -3.49 20.92 6.21
C SER A 12 -2.86 20.40 4.89
N PRO A 13 -3.66 19.89 3.94
CA PRO A 13 -3.12 19.33 2.70
C PRO A 13 -2.35 20.39 1.90
N LYS A 14 -1.32 19.95 1.16
CA LYS A 14 -0.67 20.80 0.15
C LYS A 14 -1.73 21.31 -0.83
N GLU A 15 -1.65 22.59 -1.18
CA GLU A 15 -2.59 23.20 -2.12
C GLU A 15 -2.42 22.59 -3.52
N GLY A 16 -3.54 22.24 -4.16
CA GLY A 16 -3.56 21.72 -5.53
C GLY A 16 -4.40 20.45 -5.69
N GLN A 17 -5.10 20.36 -6.81
CA GLN A 17 -5.97 19.22 -7.13
C GLN A 17 -5.23 17.85 -7.11
N PRO A 18 -3.97 17.71 -7.59
CA PRO A 18 -3.24 16.44 -7.49
C PRO A 18 -3.00 15.96 -6.06
N ALA A 19 -2.62 16.85 -5.15
CA ALA A 19 -2.38 16.52 -3.74
C ALA A 19 -3.66 16.09 -3.01
N LEU A 20 -4.81 16.69 -3.36
CA LEU A 20 -6.12 16.26 -2.86
C LEU A 20 -6.49 14.88 -3.37
N ILE A 21 -6.19 14.57 -4.63
CA ILE A 21 -6.44 13.26 -5.22
C ILE A 21 -5.56 12.18 -4.59
N GLU A 22 -4.27 12.45 -4.34
CA GLU A 22 -3.37 11.51 -3.64
C GLU A 22 -3.88 11.19 -2.22
N ARG A 23 -4.34 12.21 -1.49
CA ARG A 23 -4.97 12.04 -0.17
C ARG A 23 -6.24 11.20 -0.24
N LEU A 24 -7.07 11.41 -1.27
CA LEU A 24 -8.27 10.62 -1.52
C LEU A 24 -7.91 9.17 -1.84
N PHE A 25 -6.89 8.95 -2.67
CA PHE A 25 -6.39 7.62 -3.03
C PHE A 25 -5.90 6.86 -1.79
N THR A 26 -5.06 7.48 -0.96
CA THR A 26 -4.56 6.87 0.28
C THR A 26 -5.70 6.54 1.24
N SER A 27 -6.71 7.40 1.34
CA SER A 27 -7.92 7.12 2.13
C SER A 27 -8.70 5.94 1.55
N PHE A 28 -8.82 5.87 0.22
CA PHE A 28 -9.46 4.78 -0.49
C PHE A 28 -8.73 3.46 -0.28
N LEU A 29 -7.40 3.42 -0.24
CA LEU A 29 -6.64 2.20 0.05
C LEU A 29 -7.05 1.58 1.39
N ILE A 30 -7.32 2.40 2.41
CA ILE A 30 -7.76 1.93 3.73
C ILE A 30 -9.21 1.41 3.67
N SER A 31 -10.17 2.26 3.34
CA SER A 31 -11.57 1.84 3.16
C SER A 31 -12.38 2.82 2.30
N LEU A 32 -13.40 2.31 1.61
CA LEU A 32 -14.29 3.15 0.79
C LEU A 32 -15.19 4.04 1.66
N SER A 33 -15.60 3.55 2.83
CA SER A 33 -16.36 4.33 3.80
C SER A 33 -15.55 5.50 4.32
N PHE A 34 -14.28 5.29 4.64
CA PHE A 34 -13.38 6.34 5.13
C PHE A 34 -13.15 7.43 4.09
N SER A 35 -12.87 7.04 2.83
CA SER A 35 -12.67 8.00 1.74
C SER A 35 -13.89 8.89 1.52
N LYS A 36 -15.10 8.32 1.59
CA LYS A 36 -16.36 9.07 1.45
C LYS A 36 -16.70 9.94 2.66
N LYS A 37 -16.41 9.48 3.89
CA LYS A 37 -16.65 10.24 5.13
C LYS A 37 -15.88 11.56 5.12
N LEU A 38 -14.61 11.53 4.73
CA LEU A 38 -13.77 12.72 4.67
C LEU A 38 -14.23 13.74 3.61
N ASP A 39 -14.76 13.26 2.49
CA ASP A 39 -15.37 14.09 1.45
C ASP A 39 -16.67 14.74 1.95
N SER A 40 -17.47 13.99 2.70
CA SER A 40 -18.69 14.49 3.35
C SER A 40 -18.44 15.42 4.55
N THR A 41 -17.20 15.53 5.04
CA THR A 41 -16.88 16.40 6.19
C THR A 41 -16.91 17.89 5.80
N TYR A 42 -17.01 18.22 4.49
CA TYR A 42 -17.36 19.57 4.05
C TYR A 42 -18.87 19.84 3.90
N THR A 43 -19.72 18.82 3.96
CA THR A 43 -21.15 18.98 3.61
C THR A 43 -22.14 18.41 4.63
N VAL A 44 -21.74 17.54 5.56
CA VAL A 44 -22.69 16.78 6.38
C VAL A 44 -22.66 17.13 7.88
N LEU A 45 -21.73 17.98 8.34
CA LEU A 45 -21.75 18.51 9.71
C LEU A 45 -22.77 19.64 9.94
N LYS A 46 -23.70 19.90 9.00
CA LYS A 46 -24.70 20.97 9.13
C LYS A 46 -26.18 20.55 9.04
N GLU A 47 -26.50 19.30 8.71
CA GLU A 47 -27.90 18.91 8.45
C GLU A 47 -28.54 17.94 9.47
N GLU A 48 -27.77 17.23 10.30
CA GLU A 48 -28.36 16.32 11.29
C GLU A 48 -28.72 16.97 12.63
N GLU A 49 -28.33 18.23 12.86
CA GLU A 49 -28.61 18.95 14.12
C GLU A 49 -29.96 19.70 14.09
N LEU A 50 -30.71 19.63 12.98
CA LEU A 50 -31.85 20.51 12.75
C LEU A 50 -33.22 19.84 12.57
N ILE A 51 -33.43 18.59 13.01
CA ILE A 51 -34.80 18.06 13.24
C ILE A 51 -34.81 17.27 14.55
N ARG A 52 -35.17 17.93 15.66
CA ARG A 52 -35.97 17.40 16.78
C ARG A 52 -36.13 18.46 17.88
N GLN A 53 -37.02 19.42 17.64
CA GLN A 53 -37.66 20.13 18.73
C GLN A 53 -39.15 19.87 18.67
N ARG A 54 -39.62 18.99 19.57
CA ARG A 54 -40.97 19.05 20.10
C ARG A 54 -40.89 18.78 21.61
N GLU A 55 -41.51 19.70 22.32
CA GLU A 55 -41.57 19.92 23.77
C GLU A 55 -41.41 18.67 24.63
N LEU A 56 -40.30 18.60 25.35
CA LEU A 56 -40.05 17.67 26.46
C LEU A 56 -40.44 18.36 27.77
N LEU A 57 -41.12 17.64 28.67
CA LEU A 57 -41.37 18.11 30.05
C LEU A 57 -40.03 18.32 30.78
N GLU A 58 -39.93 19.30 31.68
CA GLU A 58 -38.68 19.71 32.36
C GLU A 58 -37.86 18.55 32.97
N VAL A 59 -38.51 17.44 33.33
CA VAL A 59 -37.86 16.25 33.90
C VAL A 59 -37.14 15.41 32.84
N GLU A 60 -37.62 15.39 31.60
CA GLU A 60 -36.96 14.70 30.49
C GLU A 60 -35.82 15.55 29.90
N GLN A 61 -35.94 16.88 29.92
CA GLN A 61 -34.86 17.79 29.54
C GLN A 61 -33.65 17.64 30.47
N ARG A 62 -33.85 17.65 31.79
CA ARG A 62 -32.75 17.44 32.76
C ARG A 62 -32.08 16.07 32.64
N ARG A 63 -32.86 15.03 32.30
CA ARG A 63 -32.31 13.68 32.07
C ARG A 63 -31.52 13.59 30.76
N GLN A 64 -31.93 14.34 29.74
CA GLN A 64 -31.20 14.44 28.48
C GLN A 64 -29.90 15.24 28.67
N GLU A 65 -29.96 16.40 29.32
CA GLU A 65 -28.79 17.23 29.62
C GLU A 65 -27.73 16.48 30.44
N GLU A 66 -28.14 15.71 31.45
CA GLU A 66 -27.20 14.91 32.25
C GLU A 66 -26.58 13.77 31.44
N ARG A 67 -27.36 13.13 30.55
CA ARG A 67 -26.83 12.12 29.61
C ARG A 67 -25.83 12.74 28.65
N ASP A 68 -26.18 13.87 28.03
CA ASP A 68 -25.33 14.58 27.09
C ASP A 68 -24.03 15.04 27.76
N ARG A 69 -24.09 15.47 29.02
CA ARG A 69 -22.91 15.83 29.82
C ARG A 69 -22.00 14.63 30.08
N ILE A 70 -22.56 13.48 30.48
CA ILE A 70 -21.79 12.25 30.71
C ILE A 70 -21.16 11.76 29.40
N GLU A 71 -21.91 11.78 28.30
CA GLU A 71 -21.40 11.41 26.97
C GLU A 71 -20.29 12.35 26.50
N ALA A 72 -20.45 13.66 26.68
CA ALA A 72 -19.43 14.65 26.35
C ALA A 72 -18.15 14.44 27.18
N SER A 73 -18.28 14.16 28.49
CA SER A 73 -17.14 13.84 29.36
C SER A 73 -16.40 12.58 28.88
N ARG A 74 -17.13 11.50 28.59
CA ARG A 74 -16.55 10.25 28.07
C ARG A 74 -15.86 10.45 26.73
N ARG A 75 -16.48 11.20 25.82
CA ARG A 75 -15.90 11.55 24.51
C ARG A 75 -14.61 12.32 24.69
N TYR A 76 -14.60 13.34 25.56
CA TYR A 76 -13.40 14.11 25.87
C TYR A 76 -12.28 13.22 26.43
N GLN A 77 -12.58 12.34 27.39
CA GLN A 77 -11.58 11.41 27.93
C GLN A 77 -11.03 10.46 26.86
N ARG A 78 -11.90 9.92 25.99
CA ARG A 78 -11.49 9.08 24.86
C ARG A 78 -10.59 9.81 23.88
N GLU A 79 -10.89 11.06 23.56
CA GLU A 79 -10.07 11.91 22.68
C GLU A 79 -8.70 12.19 23.29
N GLN A 80 -8.63 12.50 24.59
CA GLN A 80 -7.36 12.70 25.30
C GLN A 80 -6.52 11.43 25.31
N MET A 81 -7.10 10.29 25.69
CA MET A 81 -6.39 9.00 25.69
C MET A 81 -5.93 8.59 24.29
N SER A 82 -6.76 8.85 23.27
CA SER A 82 -6.40 8.60 21.88
C SER A 82 -5.24 9.47 21.43
N ALA A 83 -5.24 10.75 21.78
CA ALA A 83 -4.14 11.65 21.43
C ALA A 83 -2.82 11.22 22.09
N GLU A 84 -2.85 10.89 23.38
CA GLU A 84 -1.70 10.40 24.14
C GLU A 84 -1.15 9.09 23.55
N LEU A 85 -2.04 8.11 23.28
CA LEU A 85 -1.67 6.85 22.67
C LEU A 85 -0.99 7.05 21.31
N HIS A 86 -1.60 7.85 20.43
CA HIS A 86 -1.09 8.06 19.08
C HIS A 86 0.21 8.87 19.06
N GLU A 87 0.44 9.76 20.02
CA GLU A 87 1.73 10.44 20.19
C GLU A 87 2.84 9.44 20.49
N ARG A 88 2.66 8.57 21.48
CA ARG A 88 3.63 7.51 21.83
C ARG A 88 3.82 6.49 20.70
N VAL A 89 2.74 6.10 20.01
CA VAL A 89 2.81 5.22 18.84
C VAL A 89 3.63 5.87 17.73
N PHE A 90 3.44 7.16 17.49
CA PHE A 90 4.17 7.89 16.47
C PHE A 90 5.68 7.95 16.78
N GLU A 91 6.06 8.18 18.03
CA GLU A 91 7.46 8.16 18.47
C GLU A 91 8.11 6.80 18.26
N HIS A 92 7.48 5.72 18.75
CA HIS A 92 7.96 4.34 18.56
C HIS A 92 8.08 3.98 17.08
N LEU A 93 7.09 4.36 16.27
CA LEU A 93 7.08 4.11 14.84
C LEU A 93 8.26 4.80 14.14
N GLN A 94 8.56 6.05 14.48
CA GLN A 94 9.69 6.78 13.89
C GLN A 94 11.03 6.12 14.21
N GLU A 95 11.24 5.74 15.47
CA GLU A 95 12.47 5.05 15.88
C GLU A 95 12.65 3.73 15.12
N THR A 96 11.56 2.99 14.93
CA THR A 96 11.61 1.71 14.22
C THR A 96 11.78 1.88 12.71
N LEU A 97 11.21 2.93 12.13
CA LEU A 97 11.30 3.20 10.69
C LEU A 97 12.74 3.51 10.25
N ASP A 98 13.53 4.12 11.13
CA ASP A 98 14.96 4.38 10.89
C ASP A 98 15.85 3.13 11.16
N ASN A 99 15.27 1.94 11.36
CA ASN A 99 15.97 0.66 11.50
C ASN A 99 15.58 -0.34 10.38
N PRO A 100 16.28 -0.32 9.22
CA PRO A 100 15.95 -1.18 8.08
C PRO A 100 16.06 -2.69 8.35
N GLU A 101 17.02 -3.11 9.18
CA GLU A 101 17.19 -4.53 9.54
C GLU A 101 15.98 -5.08 10.31
N TYR A 102 15.42 -4.26 11.20
CA TYR A 102 14.19 -4.62 11.92
C TYR A 102 13.00 -4.71 10.96
N ILE A 103 12.88 -3.79 10.00
CA ILE A 103 11.82 -3.82 8.99
C ILE A 103 11.90 -5.11 8.18
N LEU A 104 13.08 -5.47 7.69
CA LEU A 104 13.31 -6.67 6.90
C LEU A 104 12.98 -7.93 7.72
N SER A 105 13.55 -8.07 8.91
CA SER A 105 13.51 -9.33 9.66
C SER A 105 12.27 -9.52 10.55
N ARG A 106 11.68 -8.44 11.07
CA ARG A 106 10.61 -8.49 12.09
C ARG A 106 9.27 -7.94 11.62
N VAL A 107 9.28 -6.96 10.72
CA VAL A 107 8.03 -6.37 10.19
C VAL A 107 7.53 -7.19 9.01
N LEU A 108 8.36 -7.41 8.00
CA LEU A 108 7.98 -8.12 6.77
C LEU A 108 8.49 -9.57 6.69
N TYR A 109 9.39 -9.99 7.59
CA TYR A 109 9.98 -11.35 7.60
C TYR A 109 10.60 -11.73 6.25
N VAL A 110 11.31 -10.79 5.63
CA VAL A 110 12.01 -10.98 4.36
C VAL A 110 13.11 -12.02 4.54
N LYS A 111 13.07 -13.06 3.70
CA LYS A 111 14.12 -14.08 3.67
C LYS A 111 15.18 -13.72 2.64
N ASP A 112 16.45 -13.85 2.99
CA ASP A 112 17.60 -13.48 2.12
C ASP A 112 17.56 -14.17 0.75
N ASN A 113 17.16 -15.43 0.71
CA ASN A 113 17.00 -16.21 -0.52
C ASN A 113 16.01 -15.57 -1.51
N SER A 114 14.92 -14.94 -1.04
CA SER A 114 13.96 -14.23 -1.88
C SER A 114 14.56 -12.98 -2.51
N VAL A 115 15.40 -12.26 -1.78
CA VAL A 115 16.14 -11.08 -2.25
C VAL A 115 17.20 -11.50 -3.29
N GLN A 116 17.97 -12.54 -2.98
CA GLN A 116 18.97 -13.11 -3.89
C GLN A 116 18.35 -13.63 -5.18
N LEU A 117 17.18 -14.27 -5.11
CA LEU A 117 16.43 -14.71 -6.28
C LEU A 117 16.00 -13.53 -7.15
N LEU A 118 15.39 -12.52 -6.53
CA LEU A 118 14.94 -11.31 -7.21
C LEU A 118 16.08 -10.62 -7.98
N ASP A 119 17.23 -10.48 -7.33
CA ASP A 119 18.39 -9.83 -7.94
C ASP A 119 19.02 -10.70 -9.04
N ALA A 120 19.24 -11.99 -8.74
CA ALA A 120 19.90 -12.90 -9.66
C ALA A 120 19.13 -13.11 -10.97
N LEU A 121 17.80 -13.00 -10.96
CA LEU A 121 16.98 -13.06 -12.18
C LEU A 121 17.37 -12.00 -13.22
N ASN A 122 17.83 -10.83 -12.76
CA ASN A 122 18.19 -9.69 -13.60
C ASN A 122 19.67 -9.68 -14.02
N ALA A 123 20.47 -10.62 -13.51
CA ALA A 123 21.83 -10.81 -13.99
C ALA A 123 21.84 -11.26 -15.47
N LYS A 124 22.82 -10.78 -16.25
CA LYS A 124 22.95 -11.07 -17.70
C LYS A 124 23.02 -12.57 -18.03
N ALA A 125 23.51 -13.40 -17.10
CA ALA A 125 23.70 -14.84 -17.33
C ALA A 125 23.47 -15.66 -16.02
N ALA A 126 22.25 -15.64 -15.49
CA ALA A 126 21.89 -16.53 -14.38
C ALA A 126 21.48 -17.92 -14.89
N SER A 127 22.13 -18.97 -14.38
CA SER A 127 21.72 -20.34 -14.69
C SER A 127 20.47 -20.72 -13.92
N LEU A 128 19.58 -21.48 -14.54
CA LEU A 128 18.34 -21.96 -13.89
C LEU A 128 18.61 -22.71 -12.58
N ARG A 129 19.70 -23.49 -12.55
CA ARG A 129 20.15 -24.20 -11.34
C ARG A 129 20.50 -23.23 -10.20
N LYS A 130 21.16 -22.11 -10.50
CA LYS A 130 21.48 -21.09 -9.49
C LYS A 130 20.20 -20.44 -8.95
N LEU A 131 19.26 -20.12 -9.84
CA LEU A 131 17.96 -19.56 -9.44
C LEU A 131 17.17 -20.54 -8.57
N GLU A 132 17.12 -21.82 -8.96
CA GLU A 132 16.48 -22.89 -8.19
C GLU A 132 17.03 -23.00 -6.76
N ASN A 133 18.35 -22.87 -6.58
CA ASN A 133 18.95 -22.91 -5.23
C ASN A 133 18.44 -21.78 -4.31
N TYR A 134 18.04 -20.62 -4.86
CA TYR A 134 17.45 -19.54 -4.07
C TYR A 134 15.96 -19.76 -3.76
N THR A 135 15.34 -20.80 -4.31
CA THR A 135 13.93 -21.13 -4.04
C THR A 135 13.76 -22.06 -2.83
N VAL A 136 14.86 -22.57 -2.27
CA VAL A 136 14.85 -23.41 -1.06
C VAL A 136 14.16 -22.67 0.08
N ASP A 137 13.26 -23.32 0.80
CA ASP A 137 12.44 -22.75 1.89
C ASP A 137 11.48 -21.61 1.47
N LEU A 138 11.17 -21.50 0.18
CA LEU A 138 10.14 -20.58 -0.36
C LEU A 138 8.88 -21.35 -0.78
N ASP A 139 8.22 -22.06 0.14
CA ASP A 139 7.03 -22.87 -0.15
C ASP A 139 5.92 -22.06 -0.84
N TRP A 140 5.72 -20.81 -0.41
CA TRP A 140 4.74 -19.90 -1.02
C TRP A 140 5.04 -19.61 -2.49
N LEU A 141 6.32 -19.57 -2.87
CA LEU A 141 6.75 -19.34 -4.24
C LEU A 141 6.55 -20.60 -5.07
N GLN A 142 6.91 -21.76 -4.52
CA GLN A 142 6.71 -23.05 -5.16
C GLN A 142 5.22 -23.29 -5.44
N ASP A 143 4.36 -23.11 -4.44
CA ASP A 143 2.91 -23.26 -4.58
C ASP A 143 2.33 -22.29 -5.60
N GLY A 144 2.78 -21.03 -5.59
CA GLY A 144 2.36 -20.01 -6.55
C GLY A 144 2.75 -20.37 -7.99
N LEU A 145 4.02 -20.75 -8.20
CA LEU A 145 4.52 -21.07 -9.53
C LEU A 145 3.91 -22.37 -10.09
N LEU A 146 3.76 -23.40 -9.25
CA LEU A 146 3.09 -24.65 -9.62
C LEU A 146 1.62 -24.42 -9.97
N ARG A 147 0.94 -23.47 -9.31
CA ARG A 147 -0.43 -23.09 -9.68
C ARG A 147 -0.47 -22.44 -11.06
N VAL A 148 0.35 -21.41 -11.28
CA VAL A 148 0.37 -20.65 -12.55
C VAL A 148 0.75 -21.53 -13.73
N VAL A 149 1.80 -22.35 -13.61
CA VAL A 149 2.30 -23.18 -14.71
C VAL A 149 1.29 -24.25 -15.15
N ASN A 150 0.36 -24.63 -14.27
CA ASN A 150 -0.68 -25.62 -14.53
C ASN A 150 -2.02 -25.01 -14.98
N MET A 151 -2.05 -23.69 -15.23
CA MET A 151 -3.21 -22.89 -15.68
C MET A 151 -2.89 -22.14 -17.00
N PRO A 152 -3.89 -21.57 -17.69
CA PRO A 152 -3.63 -20.78 -18.90
C PRO A 152 -2.80 -19.52 -18.60
N PRO A 153 -1.89 -19.10 -19.50
CA PRO A 153 -1.67 -19.62 -20.86
C PRO A 153 -0.70 -20.81 -20.92
N PHE A 154 -0.15 -21.28 -19.80
CA PHE A 154 0.87 -22.33 -19.77
C PHE A 154 0.32 -23.73 -20.04
N ALA A 155 -0.86 -24.03 -19.50
CA ALA A 155 -1.52 -25.31 -19.69
C ALA A 155 -3.04 -25.12 -19.75
N ASP A 156 -3.73 -25.96 -20.53
CA ASP A 156 -5.18 -26.08 -20.45
C ASP A 156 -5.55 -27.09 -19.35
N PRO A 157 -6.19 -26.68 -18.24
CA PRO A 157 -6.57 -27.60 -17.17
C PRO A 157 -7.53 -28.71 -17.61
N LYS A 158 -8.26 -28.49 -18.72
CA LYS A 158 -9.27 -29.40 -19.27
C LYS A 158 -8.69 -30.44 -20.23
N ASP A 159 -7.43 -30.30 -20.66
CA ASP A 159 -6.80 -31.29 -21.53
C ASP A 159 -6.52 -32.59 -20.76
N PRO A 160 -7.18 -33.72 -21.09
CA PRO A 160 -7.01 -34.98 -20.38
C PRO A 160 -5.64 -35.63 -20.61
N LYS A 161 -4.88 -35.19 -21.63
CA LYS A 161 -3.54 -35.71 -21.94
C LYS A 161 -2.42 -34.94 -21.25
N ARG A 162 -2.73 -33.86 -20.54
CA ARG A 162 -1.72 -33.01 -19.92
C ARG A 162 -1.00 -33.72 -18.78
N VAL A 163 0.32 -33.55 -18.72
CA VAL A 163 1.11 -33.92 -17.54
C VAL A 163 1.18 -32.71 -16.63
N LYS A 164 0.70 -32.84 -15.39
CA LYS A 164 0.81 -31.76 -14.40
C LYS A 164 2.27 -31.58 -14.02
N VAL A 165 2.72 -30.33 -14.02
CA VAL A 165 4.04 -29.98 -13.49
C VAL A 165 3.96 -29.99 -11.97
N THR A 166 4.83 -30.75 -11.31
CA THR A 166 4.80 -30.95 -9.84
C THR A 166 6.09 -30.57 -9.13
N SER A 167 7.15 -30.22 -9.86
CA SER A 167 8.45 -29.84 -9.28
C SER A 167 8.82 -28.40 -9.63
N MET A 168 9.49 -27.71 -8.70
CA MET A 168 9.93 -26.33 -8.86
C MET A 168 10.83 -26.16 -10.09
N ARG A 169 11.80 -27.06 -10.26
CA ARG A 169 12.71 -27.06 -11.42
C ARG A 169 11.98 -27.12 -12.75
N ASN A 170 11.02 -28.04 -12.89
CA ASN A 170 10.26 -28.18 -14.12
C ASN A 170 9.35 -26.98 -14.34
N ALA A 171 8.78 -26.41 -13.28
CA ALA A 171 7.96 -25.20 -13.36
C ALA A 171 8.78 -24.01 -13.85
N MET A 172 9.94 -23.75 -13.23
CA MET A 172 10.84 -22.66 -13.66
C MET A 172 11.33 -22.87 -15.09
N SER A 173 11.68 -24.10 -15.47
CA SER A 173 12.10 -24.41 -16.84
C SER A 173 10.97 -24.22 -17.86
N PHE A 174 9.74 -24.56 -17.50
CA PHE A 174 8.59 -24.47 -18.40
C PHE A 174 8.14 -23.03 -18.61
N VAL A 175 8.19 -22.23 -17.54
CA VAL A 175 7.91 -20.78 -17.56
C VAL A 175 8.99 -20.04 -18.36
N GLY A 176 10.26 -20.33 -18.10
CA GLY A 176 11.39 -19.67 -18.77
C GLY A 176 11.80 -18.36 -18.09
N SER A 177 13.02 -17.90 -18.37
CA SER A 177 13.64 -16.78 -17.65
C SER A 177 12.93 -15.44 -17.82
N GLU A 178 12.32 -15.21 -18.98
CA GLU A 178 11.62 -13.95 -19.27
C GLU A 178 10.36 -13.81 -18.42
N ASP A 179 9.47 -14.82 -18.44
CA ASP A 179 8.25 -14.81 -17.65
C ASP A 179 8.53 -14.92 -16.13
N LEU A 180 9.64 -15.58 -15.73
CA LEU A 180 10.08 -15.60 -14.33
C LEU A 180 10.43 -14.21 -13.80
N ARG A 181 10.96 -13.32 -14.64
CA ARG A 181 11.23 -11.92 -14.25
C ARG A 181 9.95 -11.10 -14.01
N ILE A 182 8.80 -11.60 -14.43
CA ILE A 182 7.49 -10.99 -14.17
C ILE A 182 6.79 -11.66 -12.98
N LEU A 183 6.79 -12.99 -12.95
CA LEU A 183 6.09 -13.79 -11.95
C LEU A 183 6.75 -13.73 -10.56
N ILE A 184 8.08 -13.81 -10.49
CA ILE A 184 8.77 -13.85 -9.19
C ILE A 184 8.60 -12.53 -8.42
N PRO A 185 8.80 -11.33 -9.01
CA PRO A 185 8.51 -10.09 -8.31
C PRO A 185 7.06 -9.98 -7.81
N ALA A 186 6.10 -10.44 -8.61
CA ALA A 186 4.69 -10.49 -8.21
C ALA A 186 4.46 -11.38 -6.97
N PHE A 187 4.99 -12.61 -6.97
CA PHE A 187 4.85 -13.51 -5.83
C PHE A 187 5.58 -12.99 -4.58
N ILE A 188 6.78 -12.41 -4.75
CA ILE A 188 7.52 -11.76 -3.66
C ILE A 188 6.68 -10.63 -3.07
N MET A 189 6.12 -9.75 -3.90
CA MET A 189 5.29 -8.65 -3.42
C MET A 189 4.03 -9.15 -2.69
N GLN A 190 3.33 -10.15 -3.23
CA GLN A 190 2.18 -10.77 -2.56
C GLN A 190 2.53 -11.38 -1.19
N HIS A 191 3.75 -11.90 -1.05
CA HIS A 191 4.26 -12.48 0.19
C HIS A 191 4.67 -11.40 1.20
N TRP A 192 5.35 -10.34 0.73
CA TRP A 192 5.79 -9.22 1.57
C TRP A 192 4.63 -8.36 2.06
N ILE A 193 3.51 -8.25 1.31
CA ILE A 193 2.32 -7.59 1.83
C ILE A 193 1.75 -8.43 3.01
N PRO A 194 1.72 -7.88 4.24
CA PRO A 194 1.22 -8.57 5.42
C PRO A 194 -0.15 -9.23 5.20
N LYS A 195 -0.28 -10.50 5.61
CA LYS A 195 -1.54 -11.27 5.44
C LYS A 195 -2.68 -10.71 6.27
N ASN A 196 -2.38 -10.32 7.51
CA ASN A 196 -3.34 -9.76 8.46
C ASN A 196 -3.06 -8.27 8.61
N MET A 197 -4.06 -7.47 8.26
CA MET A 197 -4.01 -6.01 8.38
C MET A 197 -5.18 -5.48 9.21
N GLU A 198 -5.75 -6.30 10.10
CA GLU A 198 -6.84 -5.88 11.00
C GLU A 198 -6.49 -4.56 11.71
N PRO A 199 -7.44 -3.61 11.82
CA PRO A 199 -8.82 -3.63 11.32
C PRO A 199 -8.99 -3.28 9.82
N PHE A 200 -7.90 -2.98 9.11
CA PHE A 200 -7.85 -2.51 7.71
C PHE A 200 -7.88 -3.64 6.67
N ASN A 201 -8.87 -4.53 6.74
CA ASN A 201 -8.91 -5.77 5.96
C ASN A 201 -8.90 -5.61 4.43
N LEU A 202 -9.38 -4.49 3.91
CA LEU A 202 -9.39 -4.22 2.47
C LEU A 202 -8.05 -3.71 1.94
N LEU A 203 -7.17 -3.23 2.83
CA LEU A 203 -5.92 -2.58 2.48
C LEU A 203 -5.01 -3.53 1.70
N ARG A 204 -4.81 -4.76 2.21
CA ARG A 204 -3.98 -5.78 1.54
C ARG A 204 -4.35 -5.97 0.07
N ARG A 205 -5.65 -6.14 -0.21
CA ARG A 205 -6.13 -6.38 -1.58
C ARG A 205 -5.88 -5.15 -2.45
N LYS A 206 -6.16 -3.95 -1.95
CA LYS A 206 -6.00 -2.71 -2.71
C LYS A 206 -4.53 -2.36 -2.96
N LEU A 207 -3.64 -2.61 -2.00
CA LEU A 207 -2.19 -2.48 -2.20
C LEU A 207 -1.71 -3.42 -3.30
N TRP A 208 -2.12 -4.69 -3.27
CA TRP A 208 -1.80 -5.64 -4.34
C TRP A 208 -2.31 -5.19 -5.71
N GLU A 209 -3.59 -4.82 -5.80
CA GLU A 209 -4.20 -4.34 -7.05
C GLU A 209 -3.47 -3.10 -7.60
N HIS A 210 -3.06 -2.20 -6.71
CA HIS A 210 -2.32 -1.00 -7.06
C HIS A 210 -0.90 -1.31 -7.55
N SER A 211 -0.13 -2.09 -6.79
CA SER A 211 1.21 -2.54 -7.19
C SER A 211 1.19 -3.24 -8.55
N LEU A 212 0.24 -4.14 -8.77
CA LEU A 212 0.09 -4.85 -10.04
C LEU A 212 -0.27 -3.90 -11.18
N GLY A 213 -1.24 -3.01 -10.97
CA GLY A 213 -1.66 -2.03 -11.96
C GLY A 213 -0.53 -1.07 -12.35
N THR A 214 0.22 -0.58 -11.37
CA THR A 214 1.37 0.30 -11.57
C THR A 214 2.51 -0.43 -12.27
N ALA A 215 2.81 -1.68 -11.89
CA ALA A 215 3.83 -2.51 -12.55
C ALA A 215 3.51 -2.74 -14.03
N ILE A 216 2.28 -3.12 -14.36
CA ILE A 216 1.85 -3.35 -15.74
C ILE A 216 1.90 -2.04 -16.55
N THR A 217 1.44 -0.93 -15.96
CA THR A 217 1.47 0.38 -16.61
C THR A 217 2.90 0.83 -16.87
N ALA A 218 3.80 0.67 -15.90
CA ALA A 218 5.22 1.01 -16.03
C ALA A 218 5.90 0.18 -17.11
N GLN A 219 5.59 -1.11 -17.19
CA GLN A 219 6.09 -1.99 -18.26
C GLN A 219 5.70 -1.48 -19.65
N VAL A 220 4.41 -1.18 -19.84
CA VAL A 220 3.88 -0.69 -21.13
C VAL A 220 4.49 0.67 -21.50
N LEU A 221 4.60 1.58 -20.54
CA LEU A 221 5.19 2.89 -20.79
C LEU A 221 6.67 2.79 -21.13
N ALA A 222 7.42 1.90 -20.48
CA ALA A 222 8.81 1.64 -20.82
C ALA A 222 8.98 1.02 -22.22
N GLU A 223 8.07 0.13 -22.64
CA GLU A 223 8.04 -0.41 -24.01
C GLU A 223 7.83 0.69 -25.06
N LEU A 224 6.93 1.64 -24.78
CA LEU A 224 6.66 2.77 -25.68
C LEU A 224 7.80 3.79 -25.69
N ASP A 225 8.44 4.02 -24.55
CA ASP A 225 9.55 4.94 -24.39
C ASP A 225 10.84 4.42 -25.07
N GLY A 226 11.10 3.11 -24.97
CA GLY A 226 12.22 2.45 -25.64
C GLY A 226 13.62 2.79 -25.10
N THR A 227 13.74 3.64 -24.07
CA THR A 227 15.04 4.03 -23.50
C THR A 227 15.40 3.32 -22.20
N VAL A 228 14.41 2.76 -21.50
CA VAL A 228 14.60 2.01 -20.26
C VAL A 228 14.09 0.58 -20.39
N ASP A 229 14.64 -0.32 -19.57
CA ASP A 229 14.26 -1.73 -19.59
C ASP A 229 12.83 -1.92 -19.03
N PRO A 230 11.88 -2.50 -19.82
CA PRO A 230 10.51 -2.72 -19.36
C PRO A 230 10.37 -3.66 -18.17
N VAL A 231 11.26 -4.63 -18.01
CA VAL A 231 11.27 -5.54 -16.85
C VAL A 231 11.69 -4.79 -15.59
N HIS A 232 12.69 -3.91 -15.69
CA HIS A 232 13.08 -3.06 -14.57
C HIS A 232 11.96 -2.07 -14.21
N ALA A 233 11.29 -1.48 -15.20
CA ALA A 233 10.14 -0.61 -14.96
C ALA A 233 8.96 -1.35 -14.30
N TYR A 234 8.69 -2.59 -14.74
CA TYR A 234 7.70 -3.47 -14.11
C TYR A 234 8.04 -3.75 -12.64
N ALA A 235 9.27 -4.19 -12.35
CA ALA A 235 9.68 -4.48 -10.98
C ALA A 235 9.66 -3.23 -10.09
N LEU A 236 10.08 -2.08 -10.63
CA LEU A 236 9.98 -0.80 -9.95
C LEU A 236 8.53 -0.46 -9.59
N GLY A 237 7.60 -0.54 -10.56
CA GLY A 237 6.17 -0.32 -10.30
C GLY A 237 5.56 -1.32 -9.31
N MET A 238 6.05 -2.56 -9.28
CA MET A 238 5.59 -3.59 -8.34
C MET A 238 5.94 -3.24 -6.89
N PHE A 239 7.15 -2.74 -6.63
CA PHE A 239 7.66 -2.51 -5.28
C PHE A 239 7.58 -1.05 -4.80
N HIS A 240 7.21 -0.09 -5.65
CA HIS A 240 7.31 1.34 -5.32
C HIS A 240 6.56 1.77 -4.05
N ASP A 241 5.46 1.10 -3.74
CA ASP A 241 4.50 1.44 -2.68
C ASP A 241 4.75 0.64 -1.38
N ILE A 242 5.70 -0.30 -1.35
CA ILE A 242 5.88 -1.25 -0.22
C ILE A 242 5.95 -0.58 1.16
N GLY A 243 6.41 0.68 1.23
CA GLY A 243 6.34 1.53 2.41
C GLY A 243 4.95 1.61 3.06
N LYS A 244 3.85 1.64 2.28
CA LYS A 244 2.48 1.62 2.83
C LYS A 244 2.17 0.31 3.55
N ALA A 245 2.63 -0.83 3.03
CA ALA A 245 2.50 -2.12 3.68
C ALA A 245 3.33 -2.20 4.98
N ILE A 246 4.55 -1.67 4.96
CA ILE A 246 5.44 -1.56 6.12
C ILE A 246 4.78 -0.70 7.21
N LEU A 247 4.32 0.50 6.86
CA LEU A 247 3.70 1.44 7.80
C LEU A 247 2.41 0.89 8.40
N ALA A 248 1.58 0.21 7.62
CA ALA A 248 0.36 -0.42 8.13
C ALA A 248 0.67 -1.52 9.16
N ARG A 249 1.67 -2.37 8.87
CA ARG A 249 2.08 -3.44 9.80
C ARG A 249 2.72 -2.87 11.05
N LEU A 250 3.61 -1.91 10.88
CA LEU A 250 4.32 -1.26 11.97
C LEU A 250 3.35 -0.50 12.88
N TYR A 251 2.36 0.18 12.31
CA TYR A 251 1.32 0.85 13.09
C TYR A 251 0.57 -0.12 14.00
N GLY A 252 0.10 -1.27 13.47
CA GLY A 252 -0.57 -2.27 14.30
C GLY A 252 0.32 -2.80 15.42
N MET A 253 1.59 -3.10 15.13
CA MET A 253 2.55 -3.57 16.13
C MET A 253 2.79 -2.52 17.24
N CYS A 254 3.12 -1.28 16.85
CA CYS A 254 3.36 -0.20 17.80
C CYS A 254 2.09 0.15 18.60
N PHE A 255 0.91 0.10 17.98
CA PHE A 255 -0.35 0.33 18.68
C PHE A 255 -0.56 -0.70 19.80
N ASP A 256 -0.42 -2.00 19.49
CA ASP A 256 -0.59 -3.07 20.46
C ASP A 256 0.42 -3.00 21.62
N ASP A 257 1.67 -2.67 21.31
CA ASP A 257 2.74 -2.56 22.30
C ASP A 257 2.54 -1.34 23.21
N VAL A 258 2.28 -0.16 22.63
CA VAL A 258 2.07 1.07 23.40
C VAL A 258 0.77 1.00 24.21
N GLN A 259 -0.33 0.49 23.64
CA GLN A 259 -1.59 0.34 24.38
C GLN A 259 -1.38 -0.58 25.59
N ARG A 260 -0.65 -1.69 25.41
CA ARG A 260 -0.32 -2.60 26.51
C ARG A 260 0.51 -1.92 27.59
N ASP A 261 1.50 -1.11 27.23
CA ASP A 261 2.34 -0.41 28.19
C ASP A 261 1.58 0.70 28.92
N MET A 262 0.70 1.44 28.25
CA MET A 262 -0.19 2.41 28.89
C MET A 262 -1.20 1.73 29.84
N LEU A 263 -1.77 0.58 29.48
CA LEU A 263 -2.64 -0.20 30.38
C LEU A 263 -1.89 -0.70 31.61
N ARG A 264 -0.60 -1.01 31.44
CA ARG A 264 0.31 -1.38 32.53
C ARG A 264 0.61 -0.21 33.48
N GLU A 265 0.72 1.01 32.95
CA GLU A 265 0.87 2.23 33.76
C GLU A 265 -0.40 2.52 34.57
N LEU A 266 -1.59 2.28 33.99
CA LEU A 266 -2.88 2.51 34.63
C LEU A 266 -3.37 1.36 35.54
N ARG A 267 -2.48 0.45 35.94
CA ARG A 267 -2.84 -0.76 36.73
C ARG A 267 -3.44 -0.48 38.11
N GLU A 268 -3.14 0.65 38.72
CA GLU A 268 -3.73 1.04 40.01
C GLU A 268 -5.09 1.74 39.84
N GLU A 269 -5.43 2.12 38.60
CA GLU A 269 -6.63 2.89 38.24
C GLU A 269 -7.58 2.09 37.31
N VAL A 270 -7.65 0.77 37.45
CA VAL A 270 -8.41 -0.14 36.55
C VAL A 270 -9.90 0.20 36.43
N ARG A 271 -10.47 0.95 37.39
CA ARG A 271 -11.88 1.41 37.35
C ARG A 271 -12.04 2.83 36.81
N SER A 272 -10.97 3.50 36.38
CA SER A 272 -11.03 4.88 35.88
C SER A 272 -11.65 4.95 34.49
N GLU A 273 -12.23 6.11 34.18
CA GLU A 273 -12.73 6.40 32.83
C GLU A 273 -11.59 6.35 31.79
N ARG A 274 -10.36 6.72 32.18
CA ARG A 274 -9.17 6.66 31.31
C ARG A 274 -8.80 5.23 30.94
N TYR A 275 -8.81 4.31 31.90
CA TYR A 275 -8.53 2.89 31.66
C TYR A 275 -9.57 2.28 30.70
N ASN A 276 -10.85 2.52 30.96
CA ASN A 276 -11.94 2.04 30.08
C ASN A 276 -11.83 2.64 28.68
N ALA A 277 -11.59 3.95 28.58
CA ALA A 277 -11.40 4.62 27.31
C ALA A 277 -10.24 4.01 26.50
N LEU A 278 -9.10 3.72 27.15
CA LEU A 278 -7.92 3.14 26.50
C LEU A 278 -8.17 1.73 25.95
N ILE A 279 -8.94 0.88 26.67
CA ILE A 279 -9.30 -0.46 26.19
C ILE A 279 -10.19 -0.38 24.94
N GLU A 280 -11.09 0.58 24.87
CA GLU A 280 -12.02 0.76 23.75
C GLU A 280 -11.38 1.44 22.51
N LEU A 281 -10.11 1.85 22.59
CA LEU A 281 -9.41 2.43 21.46
C LEU A 281 -9.05 1.34 20.45
N GLU A 282 -9.26 1.67 19.17
CA GLU A 282 -8.87 0.87 18.02
C GLU A 282 -7.92 1.68 17.12
N PRO A 283 -7.10 1.00 16.30
CA PRO A 283 -6.28 1.68 15.29
C PRO A 283 -7.12 2.59 14.37
N SER A 284 -6.72 3.85 14.27
CA SER A 284 -7.38 4.91 13.51
C SER A 284 -7.01 4.89 12.02
N GLU A 285 -8.03 4.85 11.15
CA GLU A 285 -7.88 5.02 9.70
C GLU A 285 -7.21 6.37 9.35
N LEU A 286 -7.54 7.42 10.11
CA LEU A 286 -6.99 8.77 9.91
C LEU A 286 -5.50 8.81 10.21
N PHE A 287 -5.09 8.21 11.32
CA PHE A 287 -3.68 8.13 11.69
C PHE A 287 -2.88 7.33 10.66
N LEU A 288 -3.40 6.16 10.25
CA LEU A 288 -2.77 5.32 9.22
C LEU A 288 -2.59 6.07 7.89
N ARG A 289 -3.63 6.77 7.41
CA ARG A 289 -3.55 7.60 6.19
C ARG A 289 -2.45 8.65 6.33
N ASN A 290 -2.39 9.33 7.46
CA ASN A 290 -1.43 10.42 7.69
C ASN A 290 0.01 9.91 7.69
N ILE A 291 0.30 8.79 8.35
CA ILE A 291 1.64 8.21 8.32
C ILE A 291 2.02 7.74 6.91
N MET A 292 1.08 7.20 6.13
CA MET A 292 1.31 6.81 4.73
C MET A 292 1.68 8.03 3.88
N LEU A 293 0.86 9.08 3.89
CA LEU A 293 1.13 10.32 3.14
C LEU A 293 2.49 10.95 3.49
N GLN A 294 2.91 10.80 4.74
CA GLN A 294 4.10 11.47 5.23
C GLN A 294 5.39 10.66 5.03
N PHE A 295 5.31 9.33 5.10
CA PHE A 295 6.49 8.48 5.21
C PHE A 295 6.59 7.38 4.16
N GLU A 296 5.57 7.11 3.35
CA GLU A 296 5.58 5.92 2.47
C GLU A 296 6.72 5.96 1.46
N ALA A 297 6.93 7.08 0.77
CA ALA A 297 7.96 7.17 -0.27
C ALA A 297 9.38 7.00 0.32
N LYS A 298 9.64 7.61 1.49
CA LYS A 298 10.90 7.44 2.24
C LYS A 298 11.06 5.98 2.68
N ALA A 299 10.00 5.38 3.24
CA ALA A 299 10.02 4.00 3.72
C ALA A 299 10.28 3.01 2.59
N SER A 300 9.63 3.18 1.43
CA SER A 300 9.85 2.36 0.24
C SER A 300 11.30 2.46 -0.25
N ALA A 301 11.84 3.68 -0.35
CA ALA A 301 13.21 3.91 -0.81
C ALA A 301 14.24 3.30 0.17
N GLN A 302 14.09 3.54 1.48
CA GLN A 302 14.97 2.97 2.51
C GLN A 302 14.92 1.44 2.53
N PHE A 303 13.72 0.86 2.40
CA PHE A 303 13.55 -0.59 2.35
C PHE A 303 14.24 -1.18 1.12
N MET A 304 14.06 -0.60 -0.07
CA MET A 304 14.74 -1.06 -1.29
C MET A 304 16.25 -0.88 -1.24
N ALA A 305 16.74 0.22 -0.67
CA ALA A 305 18.17 0.44 -0.45
C ALA A 305 18.77 -0.66 0.45
N ALA A 306 18.06 -1.04 1.50
CA ALA A 306 18.51 -2.06 2.45
C ALA A 306 18.56 -3.49 1.87
N LEU A 307 17.91 -3.74 0.72
CA LEU A 307 18.03 -5.02 0.02
C LEU A 307 19.39 -5.22 -0.69
N ASP A 308 20.14 -4.14 -0.95
CA ASP A 308 21.44 -4.17 -1.62
C ASP A 308 21.44 -4.97 -2.95
N LEU A 309 20.45 -4.69 -3.81
CA LEU A 309 20.30 -5.35 -5.12
C LEU A 309 21.39 -4.86 -6.10
N LYS A 310 22.09 -5.78 -6.76
CA LYS A 310 23.23 -5.49 -7.64
C LYS A 310 22.84 -5.36 -9.12
N TYR A 311 21.89 -6.17 -9.57
CA TYR A 311 21.51 -6.27 -10.97
C TYR A 311 20.18 -5.58 -11.27
N LEU A 312 19.29 -5.47 -10.28
CA LEU A 312 18.00 -4.81 -10.41
C LEU A 312 18.03 -3.38 -9.83
N PRO A 313 18.11 -2.32 -10.65
CA PRO A 313 18.40 -0.96 -10.19
C PRO A 313 17.14 -0.23 -9.68
N LEU A 314 16.61 -0.62 -8.51
CA LEU A 314 15.40 -0.01 -7.94
C LEU A 314 15.68 1.19 -7.03
N THR A 315 16.83 1.20 -6.35
CA THR A 315 17.14 2.18 -5.29
C THR A 315 17.13 3.62 -5.80
N ASN A 316 18.00 3.96 -6.76
CA ASN A 316 18.13 5.34 -7.24
C ASN A 316 16.82 5.88 -7.87
N PRO A 317 16.07 5.10 -8.68
CA PRO A 317 14.77 5.56 -9.17
C PRO A 317 13.75 5.84 -8.07
N LEU A 318 13.71 5.04 -7.00
CA LEU A 318 12.80 5.26 -5.87
C LEU A 318 13.21 6.44 -5.00
N GLU A 319 14.49 6.63 -4.76
CA GLU A 319 15.00 7.83 -4.07
C GLU A 319 14.66 9.10 -4.86
N SER A 320 14.84 9.06 -6.18
CA SER A 320 14.48 10.17 -7.08
C SER A 320 12.97 10.43 -7.05
N PHE A 321 12.16 9.37 -7.12
CA PHE A 321 10.70 9.46 -7.02
C PHE A 321 10.27 10.09 -5.68
N ALA A 322 10.83 9.60 -4.57
CA ALA A 322 10.53 10.08 -3.22
C ALA A 322 10.96 11.54 -2.96
N ALA A 323 12.01 12.01 -3.63
CA ALA A 323 12.49 13.38 -3.49
C ALA A 323 11.79 14.38 -4.44
N SER A 324 11.13 13.90 -5.48
CA SER A 324 10.56 14.75 -6.52
C SER A 324 9.28 15.49 -6.09
N SER A 325 9.08 16.69 -6.65
CA SER A 325 7.81 17.43 -6.51
C SER A 325 6.93 17.34 -7.76
N GLY A 326 7.38 16.64 -8.81
CA GLY A 326 6.62 16.40 -10.03
C GLY A 326 7.44 15.77 -11.14
N VAL A 327 6.77 15.32 -12.19
CA VAL A 327 7.39 14.52 -13.27
C VAL A 327 8.54 15.21 -14.01
N LYS A 328 8.57 16.54 -14.06
CA LYS A 328 9.58 17.32 -14.80
C LYS A 328 11.00 17.19 -14.24
N GLU A 329 11.12 16.87 -12.96
CA GLU A 329 12.41 16.67 -12.28
C GLU A 329 12.94 15.24 -12.49
N LEU A 330 12.11 14.35 -13.04
CA LEU A 330 12.38 12.93 -13.14
C LEU A 330 12.83 12.53 -14.55
N THR A 331 13.72 11.55 -14.61
CA THR A 331 14.19 10.93 -15.86
C THR A 331 14.20 9.41 -15.74
N GLY A 332 14.35 8.73 -16.89
CA GLY A 332 14.45 7.27 -16.96
C GLY A 332 13.33 6.55 -16.21
N LEU A 333 13.72 5.55 -15.40
CA LEU A 333 12.79 4.69 -14.65
C LEU A 333 11.91 5.47 -13.66
N ALA A 334 12.44 6.51 -13.00
CA ALA A 334 11.67 7.28 -12.02
C ALA A 334 10.53 8.06 -12.69
N ARG A 335 10.77 8.61 -13.89
CA ARG A 335 9.73 9.28 -14.68
C ARG A 335 8.63 8.30 -15.10
N ILE A 336 9.02 7.12 -15.59
CA ILE A 336 8.08 6.06 -15.97
C ILE A 336 7.25 5.62 -14.76
N LEU A 337 7.87 5.49 -13.58
CA LEU A 337 7.17 5.16 -12.35
C LEU A 337 6.12 6.23 -11.99
N TYR A 338 6.49 7.52 -12.03
CA TYR A 338 5.54 8.62 -11.75
C TYR A 338 4.33 8.58 -12.68
N GLN A 339 4.58 8.39 -13.97
CA GLN A 339 3.54 8.26 -14.99
C GLN A 339 2.62 7.06 -14.75
N ALA A 340 3.22 5.92 -14.44
CA ALA A 340 2.51 4.68 -14.18
C ALA A 340 1.65 4.78 -12.92
N ASN A 341 2.19 5.39 -11.86
CA ASN A 341 1.49 5.57 -10.59
C ASN A 341 0.24 6.43 -10.79
N ALA A 342 0.39 7.63 -11.37
CA ALA A 342 -0.72 8.55 -11.61
C ALA A 342 -1.85 7.91 -12.44
N TYR A 343 -1.51 7.15 -13.48
CA TYR A 343 -2.50 6.45 -14.30
C TYR A 343 -3.20 5.32 -13.53
N SER A 344 -2.45 4.51 -12.77
CA SER A 344 -2.97 3.41 -11.96
C SER A 344 -3.94 3.91 -10.88
N GLU A 345 -3.55 4.93 -10.13
CA GLU A 345 -4.39 5.58 -9.11
C GLU A 345 -5.70 6.09 -9.73
N PHE A 346 -5.62 6.84 -10.84
CA PHE A 346 -6.79 7.31 -11.57
C PHE A 346 -7.72 6.16 -11.94
N ARG A 347 -7.20 5.08 -12.56
CA ARG A 347 -8.00 3.94 -13.00
C ARG A 347 -8.71 3.25 -11.82
N MET A 348 -8.04 3.11 -10.68
CA MET A 348 -8.62 2.51 -9.48
C MET A 348 -9.71 3.40 -8.88
N MET A 349 -9.46 4.70 -8.70
CA MET A 349 -10.44 5.62 -8.13
C MET A 349 -11.64 5.84 -9.05
N HIS A 350 -11.42 5.93 -10.36
CA HIS A 350 -12.50 6.05 -11.34
C HIS A 350 -13.38 4.79 -11.33
N ALA A 351 -12.80 3.59 -11.23
CA ALA A 351 -13.56 2.35 -11.09
C ALA A 351 -14.38 2.30 -9.77
N ALA A 352 -13.95 3.04 -8.74
CA ALA A 352 -14.66 3.17 -7.47
C ALA A 352 -15.65 4.36 -7.43
N ASN A 353 -15.82 5.10 -8.52
CA ASN A 353 -16.61 6.33 -8.60
C ASN A 353 -16.18 7.42 -7.59
N LEU A 354 -14.87 7.55 -7.35
CA LEU A 354 -14.30 8.56 -6.44
C LEU A 354 -13.76 9.78 -7.17
N VAL A 355 -13.43 9.66 -8.45
CA VAL A 355 -12.91 10.75 -9.28
C VAL A 355 -13.63 10.76 -10.63
N SER A 356 -13.75 11.95 -11.21
CA SER A 356 -14.36 12.16 -12.52
C SER A 356 -13.36 11.92 -13.66
N ALA A 357 -13.86 11.90 -14.89
CA ALA A 357 -13.00 11.90 -16.08
C ALA A 357 -12.18 13.21 -16.22
N GLU A 358 -12.65 14.32 -15.64
CA GLU A 358 -11.91 15.59 -15.65
C GLU A 358 -10.71 15.53 -14.70
N ASP A 359 -10.88 14.97 -13.50
CA ASP A 359 -9.77 14.71 -12.57
C ASP A 359 -8.70 13.83 -13.24
N GLY A 360 -9.13 12.82 -14.00
CA GLY A 360 -8.24 11.99 -14.80
C GLY A 360 -7.42 12.78 -15.83
N ARG A 361 -8.01 13.79 -16.49
CA ARG A 361 -7.28 14.66 -17.42
C ARG A 361 -6.24 15.50 -16.69
N VAL A 362 -6.57 16.02 -15.51
CA VAL A 362 -5.64 16.77 -14.66
C VAL A 362 -4.46 15.90 -14.25
N MET A 363 -4.69 14.70 -13.73
CA MET A 363 -3.64 13.76 -13.34
C MET A 363 -2.76 13.34 -14.52
N CYS A 364 -3.37 12.99 -15.67
CA CYS A 364 -2.60 12.59 -16.86
C CYS A 364 -1.76 13.76 -17.41
N LYS A 365 -2.27 14.99 -17.34
CA LYS A 365 -1.53 16.19 -17.74
C LYS A 365 -0.37 16.48 -16.79
N ASP A 366 -0.58 16.34 -15.48
CA ASP A 366 0.46 16.48 -14.47
C ASP A 366 1.59 15.46 -14.70
N ALA A 367 1.22 14.20 -14.97
CA ALA A 367 2.15 13.13 -15.31
C ALA A 367 2.77 13.25 -16.73
N GLN A 368 2.42 14.27 -17.52
CA GLN A 368 2.88 14.40 -18.92
C GLN A 368 2.61 13.16 -19.78
N LEU A 369 1.49 12.48 -19.57
CA LEU A 369 1.05 11.37 -20.42
C LEU A 369 0.48 11.93 -21.73
N GLY A 370 1.11 11.57 -22.85
CA GLY A 370 0.67 11.96 -24.17
C GLY A 370 -0.55 11.15 -24.66
N ARG A 371 -1.07 11.57 -25.81
CA ARG A 371 -2.27 10.95 -26.41
C ARG A 371 -2.01 9.49 -26.80
N HIS A 372 -0.84 9.20 -27.36
CA HIS A 372 -0.49 7.86 -27.82
C HIS A 372 -0.40 6.86 -26.67
N GLU A 373 0.27 7.25 -25.58
CA GLU A 373 0.40 6.47 -24.36
C GLU A 373 -0.97 6.16 -23.76
N LEU A 374 -1.86 7.16 -23.66
CA LEU A 374 -3.21 6.98 -23.14
C LEU A 374 -4.08 6.07 -24.02
N GLU A 375 -3.94 6.14 -25.36
CA GLU A 375 -4.65 5.25 -26.28
C GLU A 375 -4.23 3.79 -26.08
N VAL A 376 -2.92 3.53 -25.94
CA VAL A 376 -2.40 2.18 -25.65
C VAL A 376 -2.87 1.70 -24.27
N LEU A 377 -2.65 2.48 -23.21
CA LEU A 377 -2.96 2.10 -21.83
C LEU A 377 -4.45 1.78 -21.60
N ARG A 378 -5.37 2.39 -22.35
CA ARG A 378 -6.81 2.08 -22.29
C ARG A 378 -7.13 0.66 -22.75
N THR A 379 -6.31 0.07 -23.61
CA THR A 379 -6.50 -1.30 -24.10
C THR A 379 -5.89 -2.36 -23.16
N VAL A 380 -5.06 -1.93 -22.20
CA VAL A 380 -4.32 -2.82 -21.31
C VAL A 380 -5.16 -3.22 -20.09
N ASN A 381 -5.14 -4.52 -19.77
CA ASN A 381 -5.72 -5.04 -18.54
C ASN A 381 -4.72 -4.91 -17.38
N LEU A 382 -5.00 -4.00 -16.45
CA LEU A 382 -4.14 -3.72 -15.29
C LEU A 382 -4.25 -4.74 -14.15
N ARG A 383 -5.06 -5.79 -14.31
CA ARG A 383 -5.27 -6.84 -13.30
C ARG A 383 -4.70 -8.19 -13.70
N ARG A 384 -4.04 -8.30 -14.86
CA ARG A 384 -3.49 -9.57 -15.34
C ARG A 384 -2.06 -9.39 -15.81
N LEU A 385 -1.18 -10.22 -15.27
CA LEU A 385 0.23 -10.25 -15.66
C LEU A 385 0.37 -10.49 -17.16
N ARG A 386 1.26 -9.69 -17.79
CA ARG A 386 1.62 -9.79 -19.20
C ARG A 386 2.82 -10.73 -19.32
N LEU A 387 2.57 -11.94 -19.80
CA LEU A 387 3.62 -12.93 -20.06
C LEU A 387 3.84 -13.06 -21.57
N SER A 388 5.01 -13.54 -21.96
CA SER A 388 5.38 -13.77 -23.37
C SER A 388 4.37 -14.68 -24.10
N ARG A 389 3.70 -15.57 -23.36
CA ARG A 389 2.69 -16.52 -23.87
C ARG A 389 1.24 -16.02 -23.77
N GLY A 390 1.01 -14.78 -23.34
CA GLY A 390 -0.31 -14.20 -23.11
C GLY A 390 -0.55 -13.83 -21.64
N THR A 391 -1.80 -13.56 -21.26
CA THR A 391 -2.11 -13.15 -19.88
C THR A 391 -2.32 -14.34 -18.95
N ALA A 392 -1.65 -14.39 -17.80
CA ALA A 392 -1.91 -15.39 -16.76
C ALA A 392 -3.35 -15.31 -16.25
N ALA A 393 -4.00 -16.47 -16.10
CA ALA A 393 -5.23 -16.59 -15.33
C ALA A 393 -4.87 -16.63 -13.83
N GLU A 394 -5.55 -15.82 -13.01
CA GLU A 394 -5.43 -15.84 -11.54
C GLU A 394 -6.04 -17.11 -10.92
#